data_AF-A0A9D6WTL1-F1
#
_entry.id   AF-A0A9D6WTL1-F1
#
_cell.length_a   1.000
_cell.length_b   1.000
_cell.length_c   1.000
_cell.angle_alpha   90.00
_cell.angle_beta   90.00
_cell.angle_gamma   90.00
#
_symmetry.space_group_name_H-M   'P 1'
#
loop_
_entity.id
_entity.type
_entity.pdbx_description
1 polymer ?
#
loop_
_entity_poly.entity_id
_entity_poly.type
_entity_poly.pdbx_seq_one_letter_code
_entity_poly.pdbx_strand_id
1 'polypeptide(L)'
;MKNTATSPVLSWLRPAMLLLAVFTGSTNAAVYSGIWDPAFGSTFPNLGWRGTANYFVPDTCVPTGTVDVDNSLDCGGAAIVTSAQVELYDTTDSGQATISTLLFNPASLGVGTLRFVSGELTQLTTTLSNLVDPGEDLSAFGVSPTTEFALDFNLNGVFLFWQDCGSSEYYLAAHYTTTCASGYNDEEAFPPHFVITRVPEPGTLALACLALAGLSPRVRRALLPRR
;
A
#
# COMPACT_ATOMS: atom_id res chain seq x y z
N MET A 1 -19.39 -81.43 -35.95
CA MET A 1 -19.43 -80.04 -36.43
C MET A 1 -19.76 -79.14 -35.24
N LYS A 2 -18.81 -78.27 -34.88
CA LYS A 2 -18.90 -77.25 -33.82
C LYS A 2 -19.85 -76.15 -34.26
N ASN A 3 -20.56 -75.53 -33.31
CA ASN A 3 -20.93 -74.11 -33.38
C ASN A 3 -21.14 -73.58 -31.95
N THR A 4 -20.16 -72.82 -31.47
CA THR A 4 -20.15 -72.14 -30.17
C THR A 4 -20.42 -70.67 -30.43
N ALA A 5 -21.55 -70.15 -29.96
CA ALA A 5 -21.92 -68.74 -30.09
C ALA A 5 -21.54 -67.98 -28.80
N THR A 6 -20.59 -67.06 -28.91
CA THR A 6 -20.16 -66.15 -27.85
C THR A 6 -20.91 -64.82 -27.95
N SER A 7 -21.61 -64.43 -26.89
CA SER A 7 -22.24 -63.11 -26.75
C SER A 7 -21.23 -62.07 -26.24
N PRO A 8 -21.23 -60.82 -26.76
CA PRO A 8 -20.41 -59.75 -26.23
C PRO A 8 -21.08 -59.09 -25.02
N VAL A 9 -20.33 -58.99 -23.91
CA VAL A 9 -20.73 -58.26 -22.70
C VAL A 9 -20.54 -56.77 -22.95
N LEU A 10 -21.64 -56.02 -22.89
CA LEU A 10 -21.69 -54.56 -23.03
C LEU A 10 -20.96 -53.90 -21.84
N SER A 11 -19.84 -53.25 -22.12
CA SER A 11 -19.04 -52.49 -21.15
C SER A 11 -19.71 -51.14 -20.85
N TRP A 12 -20.23 -50.99 -19.63
CA TRP A 12 -20.79 -49.74 -19.11
C TRP A 12 -19.65 -48.79 -18.71
N LEU A 13 -19.29 -47.87 -19.59
CA LEU A 13 -18.44 -46.73 -19.27
C LEU A 13 -19.18 -45.79 -18.31
N ARG A 14 -18.89 -45.88 -17.02
CA ARG A 14 -19.31 -44.88 -16.03
C ARG A 14 -18.48 -43.61 -16.24
N PRO A 15 -19.10 -42.44 -16.50
CA PRO A 15 -18.36 -41.18 -16.46
C PRO A 15 -17.95 -40.92 -15.01
N ALA A 16 -16.65 -41.01 -14.72
CA ALA A 16 -16.08 -40.55 -13.48
C ALA A 16 -16.23 -39.02 -13.44
N MET A 17 -17.25 -38.56 -12.71
CA MET A 17 -17.48 -37.15 -12.44
C MET A 17 -16.41 -36.68 -11.45
N LEU A 18 -15.32 -36.15 -11.99
CA LEU A 18 -14.21 -35.57 -11.23
C LEU A 18 -14.71 -34.24 -10.62
N LEU A 19 -15.24 -34.27 -9.40
CA LEU A 19 -15.47 -33.05 -8.61
C LEU A 19 -14.11 -32.49 -8.21
N LEU A 20 -13.53 -31.60 -9.01
CA LEU A 20 -12.49 -30.69 -8.53
C LEU A 20 -13.20 -29.68 -7.61
N ALA A 21 -13.20 -29.96 -6.30
CA ALA A 21 -13.48 -28.94 -5.30
C ALA A 21 -12.27 -28.00 -5.27
N VAL A 22 -12.28 -26.99 -6.15
CA VAL A 22 -11.31 -25.90 -6.09
C VAL A 22 -11.71 -25.04 -4.90
N PHE A 23 -11.16 -25.35 -3.74
CA PHE A 23 -11.17 -24.44 -2.60
C PHE A 23 -10.27 -23.25 -2.96
N THR A 24 -10.84 -22.30 -3.70
CA THR A 24 -10.29 -20.97 -3.88
C THR A 24 -10.53 -20.20 -2.58
N GLY A 25 -9.64 -20.38 -1.60
CA GLY A 25 -9.55 -19.38 -0.55
C GLY A 25 -9.12 -18.08 -1.22
N SER A 26 -10.06 -17.13 -1.36
CA SER A 26 -9.74 -15.79 -1.82
C SER A 26 -8.79 -15.19 -0.78
N THR A 27 -7.54 -15.00 -1.16
CA THR A 27 -6.56 -14.31 -0.33
C THR A 27 -6.48 -12.90 -0.89
N ASN A 28 -7.58 -12.13 -0.79
CA ASN A 28 -7.52 -10.79 -1.32
C ASN A 28 -6.55 -9.98 -0.44
N ALA A 29 -5.89 -9.04 -1.08
CA ALA A 29 -5.13 -8.03 -0.39
C ALA A 29 -5.65 -6.68 -0.86
N ALA A 30 -5.81 -5.76 0.07
CA ALA A 30 -6.21 -4.41 -0.24
C ALA A 30 -4.96 -3.52 -0.30
N VAL A 31 -4.89 -2.69 -1.34
CA VAL A 31 -3.93 -1.60 -1.42
C VAL A 31 -4.64 -0.32 -1.03
N TYR A 32 -4.21 0.26 0.08
CA TYR A 32 -4.71 1.54 0.57
C TYR A 32 -3.78 2.64 0.08
N SER A 33 -4.31 3.71 -0.49
CA SER A 33 -3.54 4.87 -0.91
C SER A 33 -3.92 6.07 -0.04
N GLY A 34 -3.00 6.53 0.81
CA GLY A 34 -3.18 7.75 1.59
C GLY A 34 -2.73 8.96 0.78
N ILE A 35 -3.54 10.02 0.76
CA ILE A 35 -3.20 11.31 0.16
C ILE A 35 -3.44 12.41 1.20
N TRP A 36 -2.52 13.35 1.29
CA TRP A 36 -2.61 14.52 2.17
C TRP A 36 -1.92 15.73 1.51
N ASP A 37 -2.37 16.94 1.87
CA ASP A 37 -1.84 18.19 1.32
C ASP A 37 -1.98 19.38 2.30
N PRO A 38 -1.29 19.36 3.46
CA PRO A 38 -1.30 20.48 4.39
C PRO A 38 -0.19 21.52 4.18
N ALA A 39 -0.38 22.69 4.79
CA ALA A 39 0.73 23.60 5.06
C ALA A 39 1.68 22.99 6.12
N PHE A 40 2.97 23.33 6.08
CA PHE A 40 3.92 22.90 7.09
C PHE A 40 3.66 23.58 8.45
N GLY A 41 3.31 24.87 8.41
CA GLY A 41 2.96 25.65 9.59
C GLY A 41 4.02 26.68 9.98
N SER A 42 3.98 27.11 11.23
CA SER A 42 4.74 28.23 11.77
C SER A 42 6.26 28.03 11.77
N THR A 43 6.71 26.78 11.80
CA THR A 43 8.14 26.45 11.75
C THR A 43 8.76 26.85 10.40
N PHE A 44 8.07 26.56 9.29
CA PHE A 44 8.50 26.92 7.93
C PHE A 44 7.37 27.65 7.21
N PRO A 45 7.20 28.97 7.46
CA PRO A 45 6.13 29.75 6.88
C PRO A 45 6.16 29.69 5.35
N ASN A 46 4.98 29.63 4.75
CA ASN A 46 4.76 29.53 3.31
C ASN A 46 5.18 28.20 2.66
N LEU A 47 5.77 27.26 3.39
CA LEU A 47 6.06 25.92 2.88
C LEU A 47 4.82 25.03 3.03
N GLY A 48 4.40 24.41 1.94
CA GLY A 48 3.38 23.37 1.89
C GLY A 48 4.04 22.03 1.60
N TRP A 49 3.36 20.96 2.01
CA TRP A 49 3.80 19.61 1.67
C TRP A 49 2.60 18.74 1.35
N ARG A 50 2.69 17.98 0.27
CA ARG A 50 1.69 16.98 -0.09
C ARG A 50 2.35 15.64 -0.24
N GLY A 51 1.65 14.58 0.09
CA GLY A 51 2.26 13.26 0.02
C GLY A 51 1.28 12.20 -0.41
N THR A 52 1.88 11.11 -0.87
CA THR A 52 1.18 9.88 -1.17
C THR A 52 1.91 8.71 -0.56
N ALA A 53 1.17 7.78 0.04
CA ALA A 53 1.71 6.51 0.51
C ALA A 53 0.77 5.36 0.18
N ASN A 54 1.35 4.22 -0.20
CA ASN A 54 0.60 3.01 -0.49
C ASN A 54 0.91 1.93 0.54
N TYR A 55 -0.14 1.28 1.04
CA TYR A 55 -0.06 0.25 2.05
C TYR A 55 -0.64 -1.04 1.52
N PHE A 56 0.10 -2.12 1.68
CA PHE A 56 -0.41 -3.46 1.48
C PHE A 56 -0.95 -3.96 2.81
N VAL A 57 -2.22 -4.35 2.85
CA VAL A 57 -2.84 -4.97 4.02
C VAL A 57 -3.53 -6.26 3.58
N PRO A 58 -3.12 -7.43 4.11
CA PRO A 58 -3.76 -8.69 3.75
C PRO A 58 -5.16 -8.79 4.36
N ASP A 59 -6.06 -9.54 3.71
CA ASP A 59 -7.44 -9.74 4.19
C ASP A 59 -7.51 -10.29 5.62
N THR A 60 -6.51 -11.05 6.06
CA THR A 60 -6.43 -11.57 7.44
C THR A 60 -6.40 -10.46 8.49
N CYS A 61 -6.01 -9.25 8.11
CA CYS A 61 -5.99 -8.06 8.96
C CYS A 61 -7.28 -7.25 8.93
N VAL A 62 -8.20 -7.53 8.01
CA VAL A 62 -9.35 -6.66 7.75
C VAL A 62 -10.55 -7.14 8.57
N PRO A 63 -10.93 -6.44 9.64
CA PRO A 63 -12.05 -6.81 10.48
C PRO A 63 -13.39 -6.42 9.84
N THR A 64 -14.49 -6.97 10.34
CA THR A 64 -15.85 -6.66 9.86
C THR A 64 -16.50 -5.47 10.58
N GLY A 65 -15.75 -4.61 11.27
CA GLY A 65 -16.31 -3.51 12.08
C GLY A 65 -15.30 -2.41 12.41
N THR A 66 -15.59 -1.67 13.49
CA THR A 66 -14.68 -0.63 14.02
C THR A 66 -13.77 -1.23 15.08
N VAL A 67 -12.47 -1.30 14.82
CA VAL A 67 -11.48 -1.88 15.73
C VAL A 67 -10.07 -1.44 15.35
N ASP A 68 -9.20 -1.36 16.35
CA ASP A 68 -7.76 -1.20 16.18
C ASP A 68 -7.12 -2.58 16.11
N VAL A 69 -6.44 -2.87 15.00
CA VAL A 69 -5.76 -4.15 14.71
C VAL A 69 -4.26 -3.93 14.86
N ASP A 70 -3.60 -4.76 15.65
CA ASP A 70 -2.14 -4.73 15.81
C ASP A 70 -1.47 -5.53 14.70
N ASN A 71 -0.61 -4.91 13.91
CA ASN A 71 0.02 -5.58 12.78
C ASN A 71 0.94 -6.73 13.22
N SER A 72 1.61 -6.65 14.37
CA SER A 72 2.47 -7.74 14.83
C SER A 72 1.64 -8.92 15.34
N LEU A 73 0.62 -8.64 16.16
CA LEU A 73 -0.15 -9.66 16.87
C LEU A 73 -1.28 -10.27 16.02
N ASP A 74 -2.03 -9.44 15.31
CA ASP A 74 -3.23 -9.86 14.58
C ASP A 74 -2.93 -10.17 13.10
N CYS A 75 -1.91 -9.52 12.53
CA CYS A 75 -1.52 -9.67 11.12
C CYS A 75 -0.24 -10.47 10.89
N GLY A 76 0.51 -10.83 11.94
CA GLY A 76 1.81 -11.51 11.82
C GLY A 76 2.89 -10.68 11.12
N GLY A 77 2.78 -9.35 11.15
CA GLY A 77 3.70 -8.40 10.51
C GLY A 77 3.52 -8.29 8.99
N ALA A 78 2.40 -8.77 8.44
CA ALA A 78 2.21 -8.87 7.00
C ALA A 78 1.72 -7.57 6.35
N ALA A 79 1.18 -6.60 7.11
CA ALA A 79 0.88 -5.28 6.56
C ALA A 79 2.16 -4.44 6.45
N ILE A 80 2.38 -3.81 5.29
CA ILE A 80 3.62 -3.08 4.99
C ILE A 80 3.33 -1.80 4.21
N VAL A 81 4.22 -0.81 4.34
CA VAL A 81 4.30 0.31 3.41
C VAL A 81 5.02 -0.17 2.15
N THR A 82 4.44 0.12 0.99
CA THR A 82 4.98 -0.27 -0.32
C THR A 82 5.62 0.90 -1.06
N SER A 83 5.14 2.12 -0.82
CA SER A 83 5.74 3.36 -1.31
C SER A 83 5.33 4.52 -0.41
N ALA A 84 6.21 5.51 -0.25
CA ALA A 84 5.89 6.78 0.40
C ALA A 84 6.72 7.91 -0.23
N GLN A 85 6.06 8.99 -0.62
CA GLN A 85 6.70 10.20 -1.15
C GLN A 85 6.01 11.45 -0.63
N VAL A 86 6.79 12.53 -0.53
CA VAL A 86 6.30 13.88 -0.22
C VAL A 86 6.85 14.86 -1.25
N GLU A 87 6.02 15.79 -1.67
CA GLU A 87 6.38 16.93 -2.50
C GLU A 87 6.27 18.20 -1.66
N LEU A 88 7.32 19.01 -1.68
CA LEU A 88 7.34 20.33 -1.05
C LEU A 88 6.97 21.38 -2.09
N TYR A 89 6.18 22.38 -1.70
CA TYR A 89 5.74 23.46 -2.59
C TYR A 89 5.58 24.79 -1.85
N ASP A 90 5.53 25.90 -2.58
CA ASP A 90 5.23 27.22 -2.02
C ASP A 90 3.71 27.43 -1.95
N THR A 91 3.18 27.61 -0.74
CA THR A 91 1.74 27.87 -0.53
C THR A 91 1.25 29.22 -1.10
N THR A 92 2.18 30.15 -1.37
CA THR A 92 1.86 31.44 -2.00
C THR A 92 1.83 31.35 -3.52
N ASP A 93 2.40 30.28 -4.10
CA ASP A 93 2.27 29.99 -5.52
C ASP A 93 0.89 29.38 -5.82
N SER A 94 0.09 30.11 -6.61
CA SER A 94 -1.22 29.64 -7.08
C SER A 94 -1.16 28.34 -7.90
N GLY A 95 -0.02 28.05 -8.53
CA GLY A 95 0.21 26.81 -9.26
C GLY A 95 0.64 25.65 -8.36
N GLN A 96 1.03 25.93 -7.10
CA GLN A 96 1.62 24.98 -6.17
C GLN A 96 2.64 24.07 -6.85
N ALA A 97 3.54 24.66 -7.63
CA ALA A 97 4.56 23.89 -8.34
C ALA A 97 5.46 23.16 -7.33
N THR A 98 5.77 21.89 -7.63
CA THR A 98 6.65 21.09 -6.79
C THR A 98 8.07 21.67 -6.83
N ILE A 99 8.59 22.01 -5.66
CA ILE A 99 9.95 22.52 -5.46
C ILE A 99 10.90 21.35 -5.27
N SER A 100 10.57 20.42 -4.36
CA SER A 100 11.38 19.24 -4.06
C SER A 100 10.50 18.01 -3.87
N THR A 101 11.05 16.82 -4.14
CA THR A 101 10.39 15.54 -3.89
C THR A 101 11.24 14.68 -2.97
N LEU A 102 10.68 14.37 -1.80
CA LEU A 102 11.25 13.50 -0.79
C LEU A 102 10.78 12.07 -1.04
N LEU A 103 11.72 11.15 -1.27
CA LEU A 103 11.46 9.73 -1.44
C LEU A 103 11.89 8.96 -0.20
N PHE A 104 10.93 8.37 0.51
CA PHE A 104 11.20 7.61 1.74
C PHE A 104 11.39 6.13 1.43
N ASN A 105 12.28 5.47 2.17
CA ASN A 105 12.45 4.03 2.09
C ASN A 105 11.27 3.33 2.79
N PRO A 106 10.41 2.59 2.07
CA PRO A 106 9.23 1.96 2.67
C PRO A 106 9.59 0.97 3.79
N ALA A 107 10.76 0.33 3.71
CA ALA A 107 11.23 -0.60 4.73
C ALA A 107 11.57 0.07 6.08
N SER A 108 11.71 1.40 6.12
CA SER A 108 11.90 2.16 7.37
C SER A 108 10.58 2.48 8.09
N LEU A 109 9.45 2.34 7.40
CA LEU A 109 8.11 2.63 7.92
C LEU A 109 7.43 1.32 8.34
N GLY A 110 7.77 0.82 9.52
CA GLY A 110 7.13 -0.37 10.09
C GLY A 110 5.69 -0.05 10.49
N VAL A 111 4.71 -0.74 9.91
CA VAL A 111 3.28 -0.56 10.25
C VAL A 111 3.01 -1.16 11.63
N GLY A 112 2.46 -0.33 12.53
CA GLY A 112 2.09 -0.71 13.90
C GLY A 112 0.62 -1.06 14.02
N THR A 113 -0.22 -0.07 14.35
CA THR A 113 -1.67 -0.23 14.52
C THR A 113 -2.39 0.17 13.25
N LEU A 114 -3.41 -0.58 12.87
CA LEU A 114 -4.34 -0.30 11.78
C LEU A 114 -5.72 -0.04 12.38
N ARG A 115 -6.25 1.18 12.26
CA ARG A 115 -7.59 1.51 12.75
C ARG A 115 -8.59 1.37 11.62
N PHE A 116 -9.53 0.46 11.82
CA PHE A 116 -10.68 0.30 10.96
C PHE A 116 -11.91 0.97 11.57
N VAL A 117 -12.71 1.64 10.73
CA VAL A 117 -14.04 2.14 11.07
C VAL A 117 -15.00 1.56 10.06
N SER A 118 -16.03 0.85 10.52
CA SER A 118 -17.00 0.19 9.64
C SER A 118 -16.36 -0.75 8.59
N GLY A 119 -15.23 -1.39 8.93
CA GLY A 119 -14.50 -2.30 8.04
C GLY A 119 -13.59 -1.61 7.00
N GLU A 120 -13.44 -0.29 7.06
CA GLU A 120 -12.53 0.48 6.21
C GLU A 120 -11.36 1.02 7.02
N LEU A 121 -10.13 0.92 6.49
CA LEU A 121 -8.95 1.49 7.14
C LEU A 121 -9.04 3.01 7.07
N THR A 122 -9.08 3.66 8.24
CA THR A 122 -9.18 5.12 8.33
C THR A 122 -7.92 5.77 8.87
N GLN A 123 -7.13 5.05 9.67
CA GLN A 123 -5.90 5.55 10.28
C GLN A 123 -4.92 4.39 10.47
N LEU A 124 -3.63 4.69 10.60
CA LEU A 124 -2.62 3.72 10.98
C LEU A 124 -1.46 4.40 11.70
N THR A 125 -0.65 3.62 12.40
CA THR A 125 0.63 4.08 12.94
C THR A 125 1.80 3.46 12.19
N THR A 126 2.91 4.18 12.11
CA THR A 126 4.20 3.62 11.68
C THR A 126 5.31 3.92 12.69
N THR A 127 6.46 3.31 12.50
CA THR A 127 7.72 3.89 12.98
C THR A 127 8.06 5.15 12.17
N LEU A 128 8.92 6.01 12.71
CA LEU A 128 9.51 7.12 11.96
C LEU A 128 10.32 6.57 10.77
N SER A 129 10.20 7.18 9.60
CA SER A 129 11.00 6.81 8.42
C SER A 129 12.49 7.14 8.57
N ASN A 130 13.27 6.80 7.54
CA ASN A 130 14.59 7.39 7.35
C ASN A 130 14.49 8.91 7.15
N LEU A 131 15.58 9.60 7.49
CA LEU A 131 15.79 11.01 7.17
C LEU A 131 16.12 11.16 5.68
N VAL A 132 15.63 12.22 5.07
CA VAL A 132 15.78 12.56 3.65
C VAL A 132 16.12 14.05 3.54
N ASP A 133 17.26 14.34 2.91
CA ASP A 133 17.65 15.69 2.49
C ASP A 133 16.79 16.11 1.27
N PRO A 134 16.16 17.31 1.29
CA PRO A 134 15.39 17.80 0.16
C PRO A 134 16.21 18.02 -1.12
N GLY A 135 17.54 18.16 -1.04
CA GLY A 135 18.44 18.39 -2.16
C GLY A 135 18.35 19.77 -2.83
N GLU A 136 17.29 20.52 -2.55
CA GLU A 136 16.99 21.85 -3.09
C GLU A 136 17.22 22.95 -2.04
N ASP A 137 17.53 24.17 -2.49
CA ASP A 137 17.67 25.32 -1.60
C ASP A 137 16.29 25.83 -1.15
N LEU A 138 15.94 25.53 0.10
CA LEU A 138 14.69 25.92 0.74
C LEU A 138 14.86 27.10 1.72
N SER A 139 15.99 27.83 1.64
CA SER A 139 16.28 28.95 2.56
C SER A 139 15.25 30.08 2.50
N ALA A 140 14.56 30.24 1.36
CA ALA A 140 13.44 31.18 1.22
C ALA A 140 12.26 30.89 2.17
N PHE A 141 12.13 29.64 2.65
CA PHE A 141 11.10 29.18 3.58
C PHE A 141 11.61 29.06 5.03
N GLY A 142 12.85 29.51 5.30
CA GLY A 142 13.48 29.37 6.61
C GLY A 142 14.04 27.97 6.90
N VAL A 143 14.10 27.09 5.90
CA VAL A 143 14.70 25.75 6.04
C VAL A 143 16.23 25.87 5.90
N SER A 144 16.96 25.29 6.86
CA SER A 144 18.42 25.26 6.83
C SER A 144 18.92 24.24 5.79
N PRO A 145 20.08 24.46 5.12
CA PRO A 145 20.66 23.50 4.18
C PRO A 145 21.03 22.14 4.82
N THR A 146 21.06 22.06 6.15
CA THR A 146 21.31 20.81 6.90
C THR A 146 20.02 20.21 7.46
N THR A 147 18.85 20.72 7.09
CA THR A 147 17.58 20.15 7.50
C THR A 147 17.26 18.90 6.68
N GLU A 148 16.98 17.81 7.38
CA GLU A 148 16.46 16.57 6.82
C GLU A 148 15.02 16.34 7.30
N PHE A 149 14.24 15.58 6.53
CA PHE A 149 12.85 15.27 6.83
C PHE A 149 12.62 13.78 7.01
N ALA A 150 11.71 13.40 7.91
CA ALA A 150 11.21 12.04 8.03
C ALA A 150 9.67 12.04 8.11
N LEU A 151 9.06 10.95 7.67
CA LEU A 151 7.63 10.77 7.66
C LEU A 151 7.21 9.92 8.87
N ASP A 152 6.16 10.36 9.56
CA ASP A 152 5.55 9.65 10.68
C ASP A 152 4.03 9.56 10.48
N PHE A 153 3.46 8.42 10.85
CA PHE A 153 2.02 8.20 10.85
C PHE A 153 1.59 7.82 12.25
N ASN A 154 0.57 8.49 12.77
CA ASN A 154 -0.07 8.09 14.01
C ASN A 154 -1.60 8.20 13.91
N LEU A 155 -2.28 7.89 15.01
CA LEU A 155 -3.75 7.89 15.05
C LEU A 155 -4.38 9.30 15.01
N ASN A 156 -3.59 10.36 14.92
CA ASN A 156 -4.05 11.74 14.69
C ASN A 156 -3.83 12.20 13.24
N GLY A 157 -2.98 11.53 12.46
CA GLY A 157 -2.72 11.91 11.07
C GLY A 157 -1.32 11.56 10.57
N VAL A 158 -0.92 12.24 9.50
CA VAL A 158 0.44 12.19 8.95
C VAL A 158 1.22 13.39 9.45
N PHE A 159 2.47 13.17 9.83
CA PHE A 159 3.37 14.21 10.30
C PHE A 159 4.65 14.16 9.49
N LEU A 160 5.14 15.35 9.15
CA LEU A 160 6.46 15.53 8.57
C LEU A 160 7.39 16.02 9.68
N PHE A 161 8.22 15.11 10.17
CA PHE A 161 9.30 15.40 11.09
C PHE A 161 10.40 16.15 10.35
N TRP A 162 11.00 17.14 11.01
CA TRP A 162 12.21 17.81 10.53
C TRP A 162 13.29 17.75 11.60
N GLN A 163 14.53 17.66 11.16
CA GLN A 163 15.71 17.74 12.00
C GLN A 163 16.78 18.57 11.33
N ASP A 164 17.35 19.52 12.08
CA ASP A 164 18.51 20.29 11.70
C ASP A 164 19.62 20.10 12.74
N CYS A 165 20.66 19.37 12.37
CA CYS A 165 21.81 19.16 13.24
C CYS A 165 22.86 20.27 13.16
N GLY A 166 22.64 21.27 12.29
CA GLY A 166 23.64 22.23 11.88
C GLY A 166 24.85 21.56 11.24
N SER A 167 25.65 22.32 10.48
CA SER A 167 27.04 21.93 10.24
C SER A 167 27.82 22.20 11.54
N SER A 168 27.60 21.42 12.60
CA SER A 168 28.44 21.55 13.79
C SER A 168 29.88 21.23 13.38
N GLU A 169 30.70 22.27 13.36
CA GLU A 169 32.14 22.29 13.21
C GLU A 169 32.80 20.91 13.31
N TYR A 170 33.10 20.34 12.15
CA TYR A 170 34.17 19.37 12.02
C TYR A 170 35.43 20.03 12.62
N TYR A 171 36.04 19.40 13.63
CA TYR A 171 37.18 19.85 14.44
C TYR A 171 36.86 20.59 15.76
N LEU A 172 36.58 19.85 16.85
CA LEU A 172 37.58 19.55 17.89
C LEU A 172 36.95 18.75 19.06
N ALA A 173 37.49 17.54 19.25
CA ALA A 173 37.62 16.75 20.48
C ALA A 173 36.54 16.83 21.58
N ALA A 174 35.81 15.71 21.73
CA ALA A 174 35.31 15.14 22.98
C ALA A 174 34.42 16.03 23.89
N HIS A 175 33.11 15.80 23.84
CA HIS A 175 32.06 16.22 24.80
C HIS A 175 31.15 17.41 24.45
N TYR A 176 30.85 17.63 23.16
CA TYR A 176 29.66 18.41 22.81
C TYR A 176 28.57 17.48 22.31
N THR A 177 27.45 17.45 23.04
CA THR A 177 26.18 16.90 22.55
C THR A 177 25.76 17.76 21.37
N THR A 178 25.96 17.28 20.14
CA THR A 178 25.34 17.87 18.95
C THR A 178 23.84 17.86 19.17
N THR A 179 23.30 19.03 19.55
CA THR A 179 21.89 19.15 19.90
C THR A 179 21.20 19.58 18.62
N CYS A 180 20.68 18.61 17.86
CA CYS A 180 19.92 18.93 16.67
C CYS A 180 18.62 19.61 17.07
N ALA A 181 18.27 20.71 16.39
CA ALA A 181 16.91 21.22 16.43
C ALA A 181 16.02 20.23 15.70
N SER A 182 14.82 19.97 16.23
CA SER A 182 13.87 19.08 15.58
C SER A 182 12.44 19.38 16.02
N GLY A 183 11.49 18.91 15.22
CA GLY A 183 10.07 19.05 15.50
C GLY A 183 9.22 18.41 14.41
N TYR A 184 7.93 18.70 14.44
CA TYR A 184 6.97 18.28 13.42
C TYR A 184 6.34 19.52 12.78
N ASN A 185 5.63 19.33 11.66
CA ASN A 185 4.68 20.32 11.16
C ASN A 185 3.62 20.67 12.23
N ASP A 186 3.02 21.86 12.13
CA ASP A 186 2.04 22.32 13.12
C ASP A 186 0.86 21.33 13.26
N GLU A 187 0.43 21.09 14.50
CA GLU A 187 -0.55 20.08 14.92
C GLU A 187 -2.01 20.34 14.47
N GLU A 188 -2.26 21.18 13.45
CA GLU A 188 -3.59 21.11 12.84
C GLU A 188 -3.74 19.69 12.28
N ALA A 189 -4.59 18.88 12.91
CA ALA A 189 -4.72 17.48 12.58
C ALA A 189 -5.16 17.38 11.11
N PHE A 190 -4.24 16.99 10.23
CA PHE A 190 -4.52 16.70 8.84
C PHE A 190 -4.64 15.18 8.70
N PRO A 191 -5.81 14.59 9.01
CA PRO A 191 -6.01 13.17 8.81
C PRO A 191 -5.82 12.88 7.31
N PRO A 192 -4.96 11.92 6.94
CA PRO A 192 -4.82 11.54 5.54
C PRO A 192 -6.16 11.06 5.01
N HIS A 193 -6.50 11.50 3.79
CA HIS A 193 -7.65 10.95 3.08
C HIS A 193 -7.22 9.65 2.42
N PHE A 194 -7.63 8.52 2.98
CA PHE A 194 -7.36 7.21 2.39
C PHE A 194 -8.34 6.93 1.25
N VAL A 195 -7.80 6.68 0.07
CA VAL A 195 -8.53 6.12 -1.08
C VAL A 195 -8.23 4.62 -1.14
N ILE A 196 -9.28 3.80 -1.07
CA ILE A 196 -9.13 2.34 -1.07
C ILE A 196 -9.22 1.83 -2.51
N THR A 197 -8.17 1.12 -2.95
CA THR A 197 -8.21 0.33 -4.19
C THR A 197 -8.07 -1.14 -3.85
N ARG A 198 -9.18 -1.88 -3.84
CA ARG A 198 -9.13 -3.34 -3.75
C ARG A 198 -8.71 -3.87 -5.11
N VAL A 199 -7.55 -4.52 -5.19
CA VAL A 199 -7.08 -5.14 -6.42
C VAL A 199 -7.72 -6.54 -6.49
N PRO A 200 -8.62 -6.81 -7.46
CA PRO A 200 -9.12 -8.16 -7.67
C PRO A 200 -7.96 -9.07 -8.03
N GLU A 201 -7.85 -10.23 -7.38
CA GLU A 201 -6.70 -11.10 -7.63
C GLU A 201 -6.60 -11.50 -9.11
N PRO A 202 -5.38 -11.62 -9.66
CA PRO A 202 -5.17 -12.18 -10.99
C PRO A 202 -5.80 -13.58 -11.13
N GLY A 203 -5.85 -14.35 -10.03
CA GLY A 203 -6.46 -15.67 -9.99
C GLY A 203 -7.97 -15.65 -10.25
N THR A 204 -8.70 -14.66 -9.71
CA THR A 204 -10.14 -14.53 -9.94
C THR A 204 -10.44 -14.21 -11.40
N LEU A 205 -9.60 -13.38 -12.03
CA LEU A 205 -9.71 -13.07 -13.46
C LEU A 205 -9.37 -14.29 -14.33
N ALA A 206 -8.31 -15.04 -14.00
CA ALA A 206 -7.95 -16.25 -14.73
C ALA A 206 -9.04 -17.33 -14.63
N LEU A 207 -9.63 -17.53 -13.45
CA LEU A 207 -10.76 -18.44 -13.24
C LEU A 207 -12.03 -17.97 -13.94
N ALA A 208 -12.33 -16.67 -13.92
CA ALA A 208 -13.44 -16.11 -14.67
C ALA A 208 -13.26 -16.35 -16.18
N CYS A 209 -12.06 -16.11 -16.70
CA CYS A 209 -11.70 -16.39 -18.10
C CYS A 209 -11.79 -17.89 -18.43
N LEU A 210 -11.36 -18.78 -17.54
CA LEU A 210 -11.49 -20.23 -17.72
C LEU A 210 -12.95 -20.70 -17.68
N ALA A 211 -13.76 -20.14 -16.79
CA ALA A 211 -15.20 -20.42 -16.72
C ALA A 211 -15.90 -19.97 -18.01
N LEU A 212 -15.56 -18.78 -18.52
CA LEU A 212 -16.04 -18.26 -19.81
C LEU A 212 -15.59 -19.14 -20.98
N ALA A 213 -14.33 -19.60 -20.99
CA ALA A 213 -13.82 -20.51 -22.01
C ALA A 213 -14.52 -21.88 -21.97
N GLY A 214 -14.86 -22.39 -20.78
CA GLY A 214 -15.59 -23.64 -20.58
C GLY A 214 -17.05 -23.60 -21.04
N LEU A 215 -17.67 -22.42 -21.09
CA LEU A 215 -19.03 -22.20 -21.58
C LEU A 215 -19.12 -22.02 -23.10
N SER A 216 -18.00 -22.08 -23.82
CA SER A 216 -18.02 -21.96 -25.28
C SER A 216 -18.86 -23.08 -25.91
N PRO A 217 -19.96 -22.75 -26.63
CA PRO A 217 -20.81 -23.76 -27.24
C PRO A 217 -19.95 -24.55 -28.22
N ARG A 218 -19.84 -25.87 -28.02
CA ARG A 218 -19.27 -26.78 -29.01
C ARG A 218 -20.06 -26.61 -30.30
N VAL A 219 -19.55 -25.79 -31.21
CA VAL A 219 -20.03 -25.68 -32.59
C VAL A 219 -19.78 -27.06 -33.21
N ARG A 220 -20.78 -27.94 -33.11
CA ARG A 220 -20.79 -29.21 -33.83
C ARG A 220 -20.83 -28.84 -35.31
N ARG A 221 -19.69 -28.93 -35.98
CA ARG A 221 -19.59 -28.94 -37.43
C ARG A 221 -20.45 -30.09 -37.93
N ALA A 222 -21.67 -29.77 -38.37
CA ALA A 222 -22.49 -30.70 -39.13
C ALA A 222 -21.79 -30.90 -40.48
N LEU A 223 -21.11 -32.05 -40.62
CA LEU A 223 -20.58 -32.52 -41.89
C LEU A 223 -21.77 -32.78 -42.82
N LEU A 224 -21.99 -31.87 -43.77
CA LEU A 224 -22.94 -32.08 -44.85
C LEU A 224 -22.42 -33.19 -45.78
N PRO A 225 -23.25 -34.16 -46.16
CA PRO A 225 -22.87 -35.21 -47.11
C PRO A 225 -22.69 -34.60 -48.50
N ARG A 226 -21.49 -34.77 -49.08
CA ARG A 226 -21.24 -34.55 -50.50
C ARG A 226 -21.92 -35.69 -51.29
N ARG A 227 -22.78 -35.31 -52.24
CA ARG A 227 -23.27 -36.18 -53.31
C ARG A 227 -22.22 -36.35 -54.38
#